data_AF-A0A1X1QEC1-F1
#
_entry.id   AF-A0A1X1QEC1-F1
#
_cell.length_a   1.000
_cell.length_b   1.000
_cell.length_c   1.000
_cell.angle_alpha   90.00
_cell.angle_beta   90.00
_cell.angle_gamma   90.00
#
_symmetry.space_group_name_H-M   'P 1'
#
loop_
_entity.id
_entity.type
_entity.pdbx_description
1 polymer ?
#
loop_
_entity_poly.entity_id
_entity_poly.type
_entity_poly.pdbx_seq_one_letter_code
_entity_poly.pdbx_strand_id
1 'polypeptide(L)'
;MSWIKAVLTAIDQLGNAIAGGNPRATISARTGYFANVHKNSFRVYWKTMEFVIDFAFCPIDGPRHCYESYLLDVDRNNQEGSDWMRGILGLIILIACSLIAILTRLYVIFVPSAKISCDDE
;
A
#
# COMPACT_ATOMS: atom_id res chain seq x y z
N MET A 1 9.18 6.30 17.77
CA MET A 1 9.14 6.39 16.30
C MET A 1 10.56 6.31 15.77
N SER A 2 10.89 5.28 14.99
CA SER A 2 12.16 5.26 14.25
C SER A 2 12.07 6.27 13.11
N TRP A 3 13.08 7.13 12.96
CA TRP A 3 13.15 8.14 11.91
C TRP A 3 13.03 7.53 10.51
N ILE A 4 13.53 6.29 10.33
CA ILE A 4 13.43 5.52 9.08
C ILE A 4 11.96 5.34 8.68
N LYS A 5 11.11 4.91 9.63
CA LYS A 5 9.68 4.72 9.37
C LYS A 5 9.02 6.02 8.96
N ALA A 6 9.35 7.13 9.63
CA ALA A 6 8.80 8.44 9.28
C ALA A 6 9.19 8.88 7.86
N VAL A 7 10.44 8.67 7.46
CA VAL A 7 10.92 8.97 6.09
C VAL A 7 10.19 8.11 5.06
N LEU A 8 10.07 6.79 5.29
CA LEU A 8 9.36 5.89 4.37
C LEU A 8 7.88 6.26 4.23
N THR A 9 7.20 6.59 5.34
CA THR A 9 5.83 7.09 5.29
C THR A 9 5.70 8.40 4.50
N ALA A 10 6.65 9.33 4.64
CA ALA A 10 6.64 10.58 3.89
C ALA A 10 6.85 10.35 2.38
N ILE A 11 7.72 9.41 2.00
CA ILE A 11 7.93 9.02 0.59
C ILE A 11 6.65 8.43 0.00
N ASP A 12 5.99 7.55 0.75
CA ASP A 12 4.74 6.94 0.32
C ASP A 12 3.60 7.98 0.16
N GLN A 13 3.47 8.90 1.13
CA GLN A 13 2.55 10.04 1.07
C GLN A 13 2.83 10.96 -0.13
N LEU A 14 4.11 11.20 -0.45
CA LEU A 14 4.50 11.95 -1.63
C LEU A 14 4.05 11.24 -2.92
N GLY A 15 4.27 9.93 -3.02
CA GLY A 15 3.79 9.13 -4.15
C GLY A 15 2.27 9.21 -4.31
N ASN A 16 1.53 9.14 -3.18
CA ASN A 16 0.08 9.30 -3.19
C ASN A 16 -0.35 10.68 -3.70
N ALA A 17 0.30 11.75 -3.24
CA ALA A 17 0.03 13.12 -3.66
C ALA A 17 0.31 13.34 -5.16
N ILE A 18 1.44 12.82 -5.67
CA ILE A 18 1.79 12.87 -7.10
C ILE A 18 0.70 12.18 -7.93
N ALA A 19 0.12 11.09 -7.43
CA ALA A 19 -0.97 10.37 -8.05
C ALA A 19 -2.37 10.91 -7.70
N GLY A 20 -2.47 12.20 -7.36
CA GLY A 20 -3.74 12.90 -7.14
C GLY A 20 -4.51 12.45 -5.90
N GLY A 21 -3.85 11.82 -4.95
CA GLY A 21 -4.41 11.41 -3.66
C GLY A 21 -4.25 12.47 -2.59
N ASN A 22 -4.80 12.19 -1.41
CA ASN A 22 -4.62 13.05 -0.25
C ASN A 22 -3.16 12.98 0.23
N PRO A 23 -2.42 14.11 0.33
CA PRO A 23 -1.00 14.11 0.70
C PRO A 23 -0.74 13.68 2.15
N ARG A 24 -1.80 13.56 2.96
CA ARG A 24 -1.72 13.01 4.31
C ARG A 24 -1.94 11.50 4.30
N ALA A 25 -2.61 10.91 3.31
CA ALA A 25 -2.85 9.47 3.28
C ALA A 25 -1.71 8.71 2.58
N THR A 26 -1.46 7.49 3.03
CA THR A 26 -0.55 6.56 2.36
C THR A 26 -1.21 5.95 1.12
N ILE A 27 -0.40 5.43 0.18
CA ILE A 27 -0.90 4.67 -0.97
C ILE A 27 -1.63 3.41 -0.49
N SER A 28 -1.09 2.71 0.52
CA SER A 28 -1.71 1.53 1.11
C SER A 28 -3.08 1.86 1.72
N ALA A 29 -3.20 2.93 2.52
CA ALA A 29 -4.49 3.32 3.11
C ALA A 29 -5.52 3.73 2.04
N ARG A 30 -5.10 4.49 1.02
CA ARG A 30 -5.97 4.86 -0.11
C ARG A 30 -6.46 3.61 -0.85
N THR A 31 -5.55 2.69 -1.15
CA THR A 31 -5.87 1.46 -1.87
C THR A 31 -6.81 0.58 -1.05
N GLY A 32 -6.55 0.41 0.25
CA GLY A 32 -7.40 -0.34 1.17
C GLY A 32 -8.82 0.23 1.27
N TYR A 33 -8.95 1.56 1.30
CA TYR A 33 -10.26 2.24 1.30
C TYR A 33 -11.06 1.94 0.03
N PHE A 34 -10.47 2.16 -1.15
CA PHE A 34 -11.18 2.01 -2.42
C PHE A 34 -11.39 0.55 -2.84
N ALA A 35 -10.58 -0.39 -2.36
CA ALA A 35 -10.77 -1.80 -2.59
C ALA A 35 -11.89 -2.40 -1.71
N ASN A 36 -12.01 -1.95 -0.44
CA ASN A 36 -12.85 -2.63 0.56
C ASN A 36 -14.07 -1.84 1.03
N VAL A 37 -14.02 -0.51 1.03
CA VAL A 37 -15.02 0.32 1.72
C VAL A 37 -15.83 1.15 0.75
N HIS A 38 -15.18 1.88 -0.15
CA HIS A 38 -15.87 2.76 -1.08
C HIS A 38 -16.49 2.00 -2.25
N LYS A 39 -17.77 2.23 -2.55
CA LYS A 39 -18.41 1.69 -3.75
C LYS A 39 -18.03 2.53 -4.97
N ASN A 40 -17.20 1.98 -5.86
CA ASN A 40 -16.78 2.65 -7.09
C ASN A 40 -16.78 1.68 -8.29
N SER A 41 -16.81 2.24 -9.51
CA SER A 41 -16.80 1.47 -10.77
C SER A 41 -15.44 0.83 -11.08
N PHE A 42 -14.37 1.27 -10.43
CA PHE A 42 -12.99 0.79 -10.64
C PHE A 42 -12.55 -0.22 -9.58
N ARG A 43 -13.50 -0.90 -8.93
CA ARG A 43 -13.20 -1.82 -7.83
C ARG A 43 -12.18 -2.90 -8.19
N VAL A 44 -12.22 -3.40 -9.43
CA VAL A 44 -11.25 -4.38 -9.94
C VAL A 44 -9.84 -3.81 -9.92
N TYR A 45 -9.64 -2.60 -10.44
CA TYR A 45 -8.35 -1.92 -10.41
C TYR A 45 -7.80 -1.80 -8.99
N TRP A 46 -8.64 -1.32 -8.05
CA TRP A 46 -8.22 -1.15 -6.66
C TRP A 46 -7.90 -2.48 -5.98
N LYS A 47 -8.67 -3.54 -6.26
CA LYS A 47 -8.38 -4.89 -5.77
C LYS A 47 -7.10 -5.48 -6.35
N THR A 48 -6.80 -5.19 -7.62
CA THR A 48 -5.51 -5.58 -8.22
C THR A 48 -4.34 -4.85 -7.57
N MET A 49 -4.47 -3.54 -7.33
CA MET A 49 -3.44 -2.77 -6.65
C MET A 49 -3.24 -3.25 -5.20
N GLU A 50 -4.34 -3.51 -4.47
CA GLU A 50 -4.30 -4.08 -3.12
C GLU A 50 -3.54 -5.41 -3.11
N PHE A 51 -3.87 -6.33 -4.01
CA PHE A 51 -3.19 -7.61 -4.11
C PHE A 51 -1.67 -7.46 -4.33
N VAL A 52 -1.26 -6.54 -5.22
CA VAL A 52 0.17 -6.29 -5.49
C VAL A 52 0.90 -5.74 -4.26
N ILE A 53 0.29 -4.77 -3.58
CA ILE A 53 0.89 -4.16 -2.38
C ILE A 53 0.94 -5.20 -1.25
N ASP A 54 -0.17 -5.87 -0.97
CA ASP A 54 -0.25 -6.87 0.09
C ASP A 54 0.77 -7.99 -0.16
N PHE A 55 0.93 -8.48 -1.39
CA PHE A 55 1.97 -9.47 -1.73
C PHE A 55 3.41 -8.98 -1.46
N ALA A 56 3.68 -7.70 -1.67
CA ALA A 56 5.00 -7.11 -1.46
C ALA A 56 5.34 -7.01 0.03
N PHE A 57 4.35 -6.62 0.86
CA PHE A 57 4.52 -6.43 2.30
C PHE A 57 4.25 -7.70 3.12
N CYS A 58 3.58 -8.70 2.57
CA CYS A 58 3.15 -9.88 3.30
C CYS A 58 4.20 -10.56 4.19
N PRO A 59 5.46 -10.75 3.73
CA PRO A 59 6.47 -11.40 4.57
C PRO A 59 6.75 -10.70 5.90
N ILE A 60 6.50 -9.39 6.00
CA ILE A 60 6.84 -8.55 7.15
C ILE A 60 5.63 -7.95 7.86
N ASP A 61 4.52 -7.74 7.14
CA ASP A 61 3.32 -7.09 7.68
C ASP A 61 2.12 -8.05 7.77
N GLY A 62 2.22 -9.26 7.21
CA GLY A 62 1.11 -10.22 7.19
C GLY A 62 0.05 -9.92 6.12
N PRO A 63 -1.09 -10.62 6.16
CA PRO A 63 -2.15 -10.44 5.18
C PRO A 63 -2.83 -9.07 5.31
N ARG A 64 -3.49 -8.62 4.23
CA ARG A 64 -4.39 -7.45 4.23
C ARG A 64 -3.76 -6.11 4.65
N HIS A 65 -2.46 -5.94 4.41
CA HIS A 65 -1.70 -4.71 4.72
C HIS A 65 -2.41 -3.41 4.31
N CYS A 66 -2.99 -3.33 3.11
CA CYS A 66 -3.70 -2.13 2.65
C CYS A 66 -4.94 -1.82 3.49
N TYR A 67 -5.74 -2.84 3.81
CA TYR A 67 -6.95 -2.65 4.59
C TYR A 67 -6.63 -2.24 6.03
N GLU A 68 -5.63 -2.86 6.65
CA GLU A 68 -5.17 -2.46 7.97
C GLU A 68 -4.60 -1.04 7.99
N SER A 69 -3.82 -0.68 6.96
CA SER A 69 -3.32 0.68 6.76
C SER A 69 -4.46 1.69 6.67
N TYR A 70 -5.55 1.35 5.99
CA TYR A 70 -6.75 2.18 5.96
C TYR A 70 -7.38 2.35 7.34
N LEU A 71 -7.54 1.28 8.11
CA LEU A 71 -8.14 1.34 9.45
C LEU A 71 -7.31 2.23 10.40
N LEU A 72 -5.99 2.26 10.24
CA LEU A 72 -5.09 3.13 10.99
C LEU A 72 -5.15 4.61 10.57
N ASP A 73 -5.66 4.90 9.37
CA ASP A 73 -5.74 6.24 8.77
C ASP A 73 -7.18 6.61 8.35
N VAL A 74 -8.19 6.06 9.04
CA VAL A 74 -9.61 6.15 8.66
C VAL A 74 -10.14 7.60 8.52
N ASP A 75 -9.56 8.53 9.29
CA ASP A 75 -9.95 9.94 9.28
C ASP A 75 -9.39 10.72 8.07
N ARG A 76 -8.54 10.11 7.25
CA ARG A 76 -7.97 10.77 6.07
C ARG A 76 -8.91 10.61 4.89
N ASN A 77 -9.46 11.74 4.44
CA ASN A 77 -10.34 11.81 3.27
C ASN A 77 -9.61 11.33 2.00
N ASN A 78 -9.77 10.05 1.64
CA ASN A 78 -9.12 9.43 0.49
C ASN A 78 -9.75 9.91 -0.82
N GLN A 79 -8.91 10.20 -1.81
CA GLN A 79 -9.31 10.77 -3.10
C GLN A 79 -8.98 9.79 -4.22
N GLU A 80 -9.91 9.54 -5.14
CA GLU A 80 -9.66 8.61 -6.26
C GLU A 80 -8.68 9.16 -7.28
N GLY A 81 -8.62 10.48 -7.44
CA GLY A 81 -7.93 11.13 -8.56
C GLY A 81 -8.65 10.91 -9.90
N SER A 82 -8.09 11.46 -10.98
CA SER A 82 -8.56 11.21 -12.34
C SER A 82 -8.05 9.87 -12.89
N ASP A 83 -8.60 9.42 -14.01
CA ASP A 83 -8.17 8.21 -14.74
C ASP A 83 -6.66 8.22 -15.04
N TRP A 84 -6.14 9.37 -15.47
CA TRP A 84 -4.71 9.58 -15.69
C TRP A 84 -3.89 9.41 -14.40
N MET A 85 -4.38 9.96 -13.29
CA MET A 85 -3.75 9.83 -11.97
C MET A 85 -3.77 8.39 -11.44
N ARG A 86 -4.83 7.62 -11.73
CA ARG A 86 -4.85 6.17 -11.46
C ARG A 86 -3.80 5.41 -12.29
N GLY A 87 -3.58 5.81 -13.54
CA GLY A 87 -2.48 5.29 -14.35
C GLY A 87 -1.11 5.51 -13.69
N ILE A 88 -0.86 6.74 -13.22
CA ILE A 88 0.36 7.10 -12.49
C ILE A 88 0.49 6.29 -11.19
N LEU A 89 -0.60 6.18 -10.41
CA LEU A 89 -0.63 5.40 -9.18
C LEU A 89 -0.24 3.95 -9.42
N GLY A 90 -0.82 3.34 -10.45
CA GLY A 90 -0.54 1.95 -10.80
C GLY A 90 0.92 1.73 -11.18
N LEU A 91 1.51 2.67 -11.93
CA LEU A 91 2.93 2.60 -12.29
C LEU A 91 3.84 2.72 -11.06
N ILE A 92 3.53 3.65 -10.14
CA ILE A 92 4.27 3.81 -8.88
C ILE A 92 4.22 2.52 -8.07
N ILE A 93 3.01 1.94 -7.89
CA ILE A 93 2.81 0.69 -7.16
C ILE A 93 3.61 -0.44 -7.79
N LEU A 94 3.49 -0.68 -9.10
CA LEU A 94 4.18 -1.80 -9.75
C LEU A 94 5.70 -1.70 -9.62
N ILE A 95 6.28 -0.51 -9.79
CA ILE A 95 7.73 -0.32 -9.67
C ILE A 95 8.17 -0.46 -8.21
N ALA A 96 7.53 0.26 -7.29
CA ALA A 96 7.92 0.28 -5.88
C ALA A 96 7.70 -1.08 -5.21
N CYS A 97 6.54 -1.70 -5.42
CA CYS A 97 6.21 -3.00 -4.84
C CYS A 97 7.05 -4.13 -5.42
N SER A 98 7.53 -4.05 -6.66
CA SER A 98 8.50 -5.03 -7.20
C SER A 98 9.81 -4.99 -6.41
N LEU A 99 10.33 -3.79 -6.11
CA LEU A 99 11.54 -3.62 -5.30
C LEU A 99 11.30 -4.05 -3.85
N ILE A 100 10.19 -3.61 -3.24
CA ILE A 100 9.82 -3.97 -1.87
C ILE A 100 9.67 -5.50 -1.74
N ALA A 101 8.98 -6.16 -2.68
CA ALA A 101 8.77 -7.60 -2.66
C ALA A 101 10.08 -8.40 -2.65
N ILE A 102 11.09 -7.95 -3.40
CA ILE A 102 12.42 -8.57 -3.40
C ILE A 102 13.11 -8.31 -2.05
N LEU A 103 13.11 -7.07 -1.59
CA LEU A 103 13.79 -6.68 -0.35
C LEU A 103 13.19 -7.36 0.88
N THR A 104 11.86 -7.44 1.01
CA THR A 104 11.19 -8.08 2.14
C THR A 104 11.47 -9.58 2.18
N ARG A 105 11.49 -10.24 1.01
CA ARG A 105 11.83 -11.68 0.90
C ARG A 105 13.29 -11.95 1.24
N LEU A 106 14.22 -11.15 0.73
CA LEU A 106 15.63 -11.26 1.10
C LEU A 106 15.81 -11.01 2.61
N TYR A 107 15.16 -9.99 3.16
CA TYR A 107 15.24 -9.66 4.58
C TYR A 107 14.80 -10.82 5.48
N VAL A 108 13.64 -11.44 5.21
CA VAL A 108 13.16 -12.57 6.03
C VAL A 108 13.98 -13.85 5.85
N ILE A 109 14.73 -13.99 4.75
CA ILE A 109 15.70 -15.08 4.59
C ILE A 109 16.88 -14.90 5.57
N PHE A 110 17.38 -13.66 5.71
CA PHE A 110 18.49 -13.37 6.63
C PHE A 110 18.05 -13.19 8.08
N VAL A 111 16.79 -12.82 8.33
CA VAL A 111 16.20 -12.63 9.66
C VAL A 111 14.88 -13.41 9.77
N PRO A 112 14.92 -14.75 9.92
CA PRO A 112 13.71 -15.58 9.90
C PRO A 112 12.72 -15.26 11.03
N SER A 113 13.20 -14.71 12.15
CA SER A 113 12.34 -14.29 13.27
C SER A 113 11.42 -13.12 12.94
N ALA A 114 11.67 -12.39 11.85
CA ALA A 114 10.83 -11.29 11.40
C ALA A 114 9.71 -11.73 10.44
N LYS A 115 9.65 -13.01 10.05
CA LYS A 115 8.66 -13.52 9.11
C LYS A 115 7.28 -13.62 9.76
N ILE A 116 6.28 -13.00 9.14
CA ILE A 116 4.86 -13.15 9.47
C ILE A 116 4.20 -14.12 8.45
N SER A 117 3.18 -14.89 8.87
CA SER A 117 2.44 -15.75 7.94
C SER A 117 1.57 -14.92 7.00
N CYS A 118 1.37 -15.44 5.79
CA CYS A 118 0.55 -14.83 4.74
C CYS A 118 -0.83 -15.48 4.62
N ASP A 119 -1.21 -16.33 5.58
CA ASP A 119 -2.48 -17.04 5.55
C ASP A 119 -3.58 -16.11 6.07
N ASP A 120 -4.59 -15.86 5.23
CA ASP A 120 -5.83 -15.18 5.62
C ASP A 120 -6.65 -16.14 6.51
N GLU A 121 -6.77 -15.86 7.82
CA GLU A 121 -7.85 -16.46 8.66
C GLU A 121 -9.23 -15.88 8.28
#